data_AF-A0A3S5JNV9-F1
#
_entry.id   AF-A0A3S5JNV9-F1
#
_cell.length_a   1.000
_cell.length_b   1.000
_cell.length_c   1.000
_cell.angle_alpha   90.00
_cell.angle_beta   90.00
_cell.angle_gamma   90.00
#
_symmetry.space_group_name_H-M   'P 1'
#
loop_
_entity.id
_entity.type
_entity.pdbx_description
1 polymer ?
#
loop_
_entity_poly.entity_id
_entity_poly.type
_entity_poly.pdbx_seq_one_letter_code
_entity_poly.pdbx_strand_id
1 'polypeptide(L)'
;MKKILLVFTALMLYPSISNANDCNFIMDQERMEIIINQMNKQSDDNKKLNIIKTYLQRLCFDTNQMLSIQQVFDSKETKDDFFLYSKDFITDLENYNQIKFK
;
A
#
# COMPACT_ATOMS: atom_id res chain seq x y z
N MET A 1 -40.52 29.58 -13.90
CA MET A 1 -39.33 28.74 -14.16
C MET A 1 -38.13 29.28 -13.39
N LYS A 2 -38.03 29.04 -12.07
CA LYS A 2 -36.96 29.59 -11.20
C LYS A 2 -36.51 28.63 -10.08
N LYS A 3 -36.74 27.32 -10.23
CA LYS A 3 -36.37 26.31 -9.21
C LYS A 3 -35.34 25.29 -9.68
N ILE A 4 -34.73 25.49 -10.86
CA ILE A 4 -33.81 24.52 -11.50
C ILE A 4 -32.35 24.98 -11.42
N LEU A 5 -32.05 26.12 -10.79
CA LEU A 5 -30.68 26.66 -10.74
C LEU A 5 -29.91 26.38 -9.43
N LEU A 6 -30.51 25.68 -8.46
CA LEU A 6 -29.90 25.44 -7.14
C LEU A 6 -29.43 24.01 -6.89
N VAL A 7 -29.47 23.14 -7.91
CA VAL A 7 -29.07 21.72 -7.75
C VAL A 7 -27.62 21.48 -8.21
N PHE A 8 -27.05 22.36 -9.03
CA PHE A 8 -25.71 22.13 -9.61
C PHE A 8 -24.53 22.50 -8.69
N THR A 9 -24.75 23.27 -7.62
CA THR A 9 -23.66 23.70 -6.71
C THR A 9 -23.44 22.78 -5.52
N ALA A 10 -24.33 21.83 -5.25
CA ALA A 10 -24.22 20.93 -4.08
C ALA A 10 -23.34 19.69 -4.32
N LEU A 11 -22.98 19.37 -5.57
CA LEU A 11 -22.22 18.15 -5.90
C LEU A 11 -20.68 18.30 -5.81
N MET A 12 -20.16 19.51 -5.62
CA MET A 12 -18.71 19.80 -5.65
C MET A 12 -18.03 19.75 -4.26
N LEU A 13 -18.76 19.43 -3.19
CA LEU A 13 -18.24 19.40 -1.82
C LEU A 13 -18.02 17.98 -1.29
N TYR A 14 -17.69 17.02 -2.16
CA TYR A 14 -17.07 15.80 -1.67
C TYR A 14 -15.61 16.14 -1.35
N PRO A 15 -15.19 16.11 -0.07
CA PRO A 15 -13.78 16.22 0.25
C PRO A 15 -13.09 15.02 -0.39
N SER A 16 -12.20 15.29 -1.34
CA SER A 16 -11.23 14.33 -1.81
C SER A 16 -10.32 14.04 -0.62
N ILE A 17 -10.68 13.07 0.22
CA ILE A 17 -9.79 12.56 1.26
C ILE A 17 -8.76 11.68 0.53
N SER A 18 -7.89 12.32 -0.25
CA SER A 18 -6.67 11.70 -0.73
C SER A 18 -5.75 11.59 0.47
N ASN A 19 -5.86 10.50 1.22
CA ASN A 19 -4.84 10.08 2.16
C ASN A 19 -3.65 9.60 1.33
N ALA A 20 -2.93 10.54 0.71
CA ALA A 20 -1.58 10.26 0.26
C ALA A 20 -0.77 10.00 1.52
N ASN A 21 -0.25 8.77 1.65
CA ASN A 21 0.66 8.50 2.74
C ASN A 21 1.89 9.40 2.53
N ASP A 22 2.17 10.25 3.51
CA ASP A 22 3.28 11.18 3.44
C ASP A 22 4.58 10.39 3.61
N CYS A 23 5.12 9.90 2.49
CA CYS A 23 6.28 9.01 2.42
C CYS A 23 7.62 9.68 2.72
N ASN A 24 7.64 10.57 3.72
CA ASN A 24 8.85 11.21 4.22
C ASN A 24 9.79 10.26 4.94
N PHE A 25 9.32 9.07 5.32
CA PHE A 25 10.12 8.07 6.02
C PHE A 25 10.07 6.71 5.31
N ILE A 26 11.19 6.39 4.64
CA ILE A 26 11.43 5.08 4.05
C ILE A 26 11.89 4.14 5.16
N MET A 27 11.31 2.94 5.19
CA MET A 27 11.69 1.86 6.09
C MET A 27 13.16 1.51 5.89
N ASP A 28 13.94 1.58 6.97
CA ASP A 28 15.32 1.10 6.96
C ASP A 28 15.42 -0.44 6.97
N GLN A 29 16.62 -0.94 6.67
CA GLN A 29 16.89 -2.37 6.56
C GLN A 29 16.64 -3.14 7.87
N GLU A 30 17.05 -2.59 9.01
CA GLU A 30 16.89 -3.25 10.32
C GLU A 30 15.40 -3.47 10.63
N ARG A 31 14.59 -2.43 10.40
CA ARG A 31 13.15 -2.50 10.60
C ARG A 31 12.48 -3.46 9.61
N MET A 32 12.91 -3.49 8.36
CA MET A 32 12.42 -4.45 7.37
C MET A 32 12.69 -5.90 7.78
N GLU A 33 13.90 -6.19 8.28
CA GLU A 33 14.26 -7.54 8.77
C GLU A 33 13.40 -7.96 9.97
N ILE A 34 13.14 -7.04 10.90
CA ILE A 34 12.24 -7.31 12.04
C ILE A 34 10.84 -7.69 11.55
N ILE A 35 10.29 -6.95 10.59
CA ILE A 35 8.95 -7.19 10.05
C ILE A 35 8.89 -8.54 9.30
N ILE A 36 9.87 -8.82 8.44
CA ILE A 36 9.97 -10.10 7.72
C ILE A 36 10.09 -11.26 8.71
N ASN A 37 10.89 -11.12 9.76
CA ASN A 37 11.01 -12.14 10.81
C ASN A 37 9.69 -12.37 11.56
N GLN A 38 8.87 -11.35 11.77
CA GLN A 38 7.54 -11.51 12.37
C GLN A 38 6.57 -12.22 11.41
N MET A 39 6.61 -11.88 10.12
CA MET A 39 5.80 -12.54 9.10
C MET A 39 6.19 -14.03 8.96
N ASN A 40 7.48 -14.36 8.92
CA ASN A 40 7.98 -15.74 8.83
C ASN A 40 7.57 -16.63 10.02
N LYS A 41 7.23 -16.04 11.17
CA LYS A 41 6.69 -16.78 12.33
C LYS A 41 5.22 -17.18 12.15
N GLN A 42 4.55 -16.68 11.12
CA GLN A 42 3.18 -17.03 10.79
C GLN A 42 3.15 -18.03 9.64
N SER A 43 2.41 -19.13 9.79
CA SER A 43 2.17 -20.10 8.72
C SER A 43 1.05 -19.69 7.77
N ASP A 44 0.27 -18.67 8.13
CA ASP A 44 -0.92 -18.22 7.41
C ASP A 44 -0.64 -16.87 6.73
N ASP A 45 -0.85 -16.83 5.42
CA ASP A 45 -0.60 -15.65 4.58
C ASP A 45 -1.48 -14.44 4.94
N ASN A 46 -2.73 -14.64 5.37
CA ASN A 46 -3.60 -13.55 5.81
C ASN A 46 -3.04 -12.89 7.09
N LYS A 47 -2.47 -13.69 8.00
CA LYS A 47 -1.78 -13.15 9.18
C LYS A 47 -0.54 -12.36 8.79
N LYS A 48 0.28 -12.89 7.87
CA LYS A 48 1.43 -12.17 7.32
C LYS A 48 1.00 -10.83 6.70
N LEU A 49 -0.11 -10.83 5.96
CA LEU A 49 -0.63 -9.63 5.28
C LEU A 49 -1.08 -8.58 6.30
N ASN A 50 -1.79 -9.00 7.35
CA ASN A 50 -2.24 -8.10 8.41
C ASN A 50 -1.06 -7.49 9.19
N ILE A 51 0.01 -8.26 9.42
CA ILE A 51 1.25 -7.75 10.03
C ILE A 51 1.81 -6.61 9.17
N ILE A 52 2.09 -6.86 7.88
CA ILE A 52 2.72 -5.83 7.05
C ILE A 52 1.81 -4.61 6.89
N LYS A 53 0.49 -4.79 6.67
CA LYS A 53 -0.47 -3.68 6.56
C LYS A 53 -0.42 -2.73 7.76
N THR A 54 -0.22 -3.26 8.97
CA THR A 54 -0.09 -2.46 10.20
C THR A 54 1.16 -1.56 10.17
N TYR A 55 2.27 -2.06 9.64
CA TYR A 55 3.51 -1.28 9.53
C TYR A 55 3.41 -0.21 8.45
N LEU A 56 2.79 -0.53 7.31
CA LEU A 56 2.69 0.39 6.18
C LEU A 56 1.82 1.62 6.46
N GLN A 57 0.91 1.55 7.44
CA GLN A 57 0.18 2.74 7.92
C GLN A 57 1.10 3.90 8.34
N ARG A 58 2.39 3.65 8.60
CA ARG A 58 3.34 4.67 9.11
C ARG A 58 4.66 4.72 8.35
N LEU A 59 4.90 3.77 7.45
CA LEU A 59 6.18 3.57 6.79
C LEU A 59 5.96 3.41 5.30
N CYS A 60 6.85 3.99 4.52
CA CYS A 60 6.92 3.73 3.10
C CYS A 60 8.14 2.87 2.78
N PHE A 61 8.18 2.36 1.56
CA PHE A 61 9.21 1.46 1.10
C PHE A 61 9.37 1.61 -0.41
N ASP A 62 10.52 1.19 -0.94
CA ASP A 62 10.74 1.16 -2.38
C ASP A 62 10.25 -0.15 -3.00
N THR A 63 10.28 -0.20 -4.32
CA THR A 63 9.84 -1.34 -5.12
C THR A 63 10.64 -2.60 -4.83
N ASN A 64 11.94 -2.50 -4.50
CA ASN A 64 12.75 -3.67 -4.17
C ASN A 64 12.35 -4.25 -2.82
N GLN A 65 12.16 -3.39 -1.82
CA GLN A 65 11.66 -3.78 -0.50
C GLN A 65 10.28 -4.43 -0.59
N MET A 66 9.39 -3.89 -1.42
CA MET A 66 8.09 -4.50 -1.73
C MET A 66 8.27 -5.93 -2.24
N LEU A 67 9.11 -6.14 -3.27
CA LEU A 67 9.34 -7.46 -3.84
C LEU A 67 9.90 -8.45 -2.81
N SER A 68 10.82 -8.01 -1.96
CA SER A 68 11.36 -8.84 -0.88
C SER A 68 10.28 -9.25 0.13
N ILE A 69 9.39 -8.33 0.52
CA ILE A 69 8.26 -8.66 1.39
C ILE A 69 7.27 -9.59 0.68
N GLN A 70 7.02 -9.38 -0.62
CA GLN A 70 6.13 -10.21 -1.43
C GLN A 70 6.58 -11.67 -1.47
N GLN A 71 7.89 -11.92 -1.45
CA GLN A 71 8.46 -13.28 -1.43
C GLN A 71 8.16 -14.07 -0.13
N VAL A 72 7.76 -13.38 0.95
CA VAL A 72 7.43 -14.00 2.24
C VAL A 72 6.06 -14.70 2.21
N PHE A 73 5.19 -14.31 1.28
CA PHE A 73 3.90 -14.98 1.07
C PHE A 73 4.09 -16.28 0.28
N ASP A 74 3.26 -17.27 0.56
CA ASP A 74 3.30 -18.55 -0.14
C ASP A 74 2.37 -18.51 -1.36
N SER A 75 1.13 -18.09 -1.14
CA SER A 75 0.06 -18.03 -2.13
C SER A 75 0.25 -16.89 -3.13
N LYS A 76 -0.06 -17.18 -4.40
CA LYS A 76 -0.07 -16.16 -5.45
C LYS A 76 -1.14 -15.08 -5.19
N GLU A 77 -2.32 -15.50 -4.71
CA GLU A 77 -3.41 -14.59 -4.39
C GLU A 77 -2.98 -13.52 -3.38
N THR A 78 -2.35 -13.91 -2.26
CA THR A 78 -1.88 -12.93 -1.26
C THR A 78 -0.74 -12.07 -1.79
N LYS A 79 0.13 -12.62 -2.66
CA LYS A 79 1.17 -11.84 -3.35
C LYS A 79 0.58 -10.73 -4.22
N ASP A 80 -0.49 -11.03 -4.94
CA ASP A 80 -1.17 -10.08 -5.82
C ASP A 80 -1.93 -9.03 -4.98
N ASP A 81 -2.62 -9.45 -3.91
CA ASP A 81 -3.29 -8.56 -2.97
C ASP A 81 -2.31 -7.59 -2.29
N PHE A 82 -1.16 -8.09 -1.85
CA PHE A 82 -0.11 -7.26 -1.27
C PHE A 82 0.46 -6.28 -2.30
N PHE A 83 0.72 -6.74 -3.53
CA PHE A 83 1.22 -5.90 -4.62
C PHE A 83 0.28 -4.75 -4.97
N LEU A 84 -1.04 -4.98 -4.95
CA LEU A 84 -2.02 -3.92 -5.20
C LEU A 84 -2.09 -2.96 -4.02
N TYR A 85 -2.08 -3.48 -2.79
CA TYR A 85 -2.12 -2.67 -1.57
C TYR A 85 -0.88 -1.78 -1.41
N SER A 86 0.31 -2.26 -1.81
CA SER A 86 1.57 -1.55 -1.62
C SER A 86 1.68 -0.23 -2.38
N LYS A 87 0.88 -0.05 -3.45
CA LYS A 87 0.94 1.14 -4.32
C LYS A 87 0.89 2.46 -3.55
N ASP A 88 0.07 2.54 -2.51
CA ASP A 88 -0.14 3.77 -1.73
C ASP A 88 1.03 4.10 -0.78
N PHE A 89 2.02 3.19 -0.68
CA PHE A 89 3.14 3.24 0.26
C PHE A 89 4.51 3.15 -0.44
N ILE A 90 4.51 3.09 -1.78
CA ILE A 90 5.72 3.01 -2.61
C ILE A 90 6.29 4.41 -2.81
N THR A 91 7.60 4.59 -2.61
CA THR A 91 8.27 5.87 -2.85
C THR A 91 8.77 6.05 -4.29
N ASP A 92 9.02 4.96 -5.01
CA ASP A 92 9.54 4.94 -6.38
C ASP A 92 8.51 4.40 -7.39
N LEU A 93 7.35 5.08 -7.48
CA LEU A 93 6.21 4.65 -8.31
C LEU A 93 6.56 4.32 -9.77
N GLU A 94 7.60 4.93 -10.34
CA GLU A 94 8.09 4.60 -11.67
C GLU A 94 8.52 3.13 -11.78
N ASN A 95 9.33 2.64 -10.83
CA ASN A 95 9.82 1.26 -10.80
C ASN A 95 8.66 0.29 -10.56
N TYR A 96 7.75 0.62 -9.63
CA TYR A 96 6.55 -0.17 -9.38
C TYR A 96 5.70 -0.35 -10.64
N ASN A 97 5.48 0.72 -11.41
CA ASN A 97 4.72 0.68 -12.64
C ASN A 97 5.41 -0.19 -13.71
N GLN A 98 6.74 -0.17 -13.81
CA GLN A 98 7.47 -1.03 -14.74
C GLN A 98 7.27 -2.52 -14.46
N ILE A 99 7.09 -2.92 -13.19
CA ILE A 99 6.79 -4.31 -12.82
C ILE A 99 5.35 -4.66 -13.17
N LYS A 100 4.41 -3.76 -12.88
CA LYS A 100 2.97 -3.99 -13.13
C LYS A 100 2.64 -4.26 -14.60
N PHE A 101 3.40 -3.68 -15.54
CA PHE A 101 3.18 -3.80 -16.98
C PHE A 101 4.07 -4.84 -17.68
N LYS A 102 4.79 -5.68 -16.92
CA LYS A 102 5.48 -6.87 -17.42
C LYS A 102 4.58 -8.11 -17.34
#